data_AF-A0A3L7PPP1-F1
#
_entry.id   AF-A0A3L7PPP1-F1
#
_cell.length_a   1.000
_cell.length_b   1.000
_cell.length_c   1.000
_cell.angle_alpha   90.00
_cell.angle_beta   90.00
_cell.angle_gamma   90.00
#
_symmetry.space_group_name_H-M   'P 1'
#
loop_
_entity.id
_entity.type
_entity.pdbx_description
1 polymer ?
#
loop_
_entity_poly.entity_id
_entity_poly.type
_entity_poly.pdbx_seq_one_letter_code
_entity_poly.pdbx_strand_id
1 'polypeptide(L)'
;MIIQLAYIPFLQPLPTVAQWWWLLLIPACAAISVTWKAVRLETLEHFWREAITMTVHSVLAMAALAAALMVLLRVVIPLLPTP
;
A
#
# COMPACT_ATOMS: atom_id res chain seq x y z
N MET A 1 -11.21 -15.63 20.50
CA MET A 1 -11.82 -14.31 20.70
C MET A 1 -11.24 -13.70 21.97
N ILE A 2 -10.31 -12.75 21.89
CA ILE A 2 -9.96 -11.88 23.02
C ILE A 2 -9.70 -10.49 22.44
N ILE A 3 -10.64 -9.57 22.67
CA ILE A 3 -10.37 -8.15 22.60
C ILE A 3 -9.30 -7.90 23.67
N GLN A 4 -8.07 -7.62 23.26
CA GLN A 4 -6.96 -7.32 24.16
C GLN A 4 -7.29 -5.99 24.86
N LEU A 5 -7.70 -6.07 26.12
CA LEU A 5 -8.10 -4.92 26.95
C LEU A 5 -6.96 -3.89 27.14
N ALA A 6 -5.72 -4.26 26.80
CA ALA A 6 -4.52 -3.42 26.84
C ALA A 6 -4.02 -2.96 25.45
N TYR A 7 -4.84 -3.07 24.39
CA TYR A 7 -4.49 -2.50 23.09
C TYR A 7 -4.51 -0.97 23.18
N ILE A 8 -3.36 -0.35 22.92
CA ILE A 8 -3.24 1.10 22.87
C ILE A 8 -3.30 1.53 21.40
N PRO A 9 -4.42 2.17 20.96
CA PRO A 9 -4.54 2.61 19.58
C PRO A 9 -3.40 3.57 19.22
N PHE A 10 -2.92 3.47 17.97
CA PHE A 10 -1.79 4.23 17.39
C PHE A 10 -0.40 3.95 17.97
N LEU A 11 -0.30 3.47 19.22
CA LEU A 11 0.98 3.11 19.85
C LEU A 11 1.35 1.64 19.63
N GLN A 12 0.34 0.78 19.41
CA GLN A 12 0.55 -0.63 19.14
C GLN A 12 -0.04 -0.99 17.76
N PRO A 13 0.61 -1.89 17.00
CA PRO A 13 0.03 -2.41 15.79
C PRO A 13 -1.19 -3.28 16.12
N LEU A 14 -2.19 -3.30 15.23
CA LEU A 14 -3.43 -4.06 15.48
C LEU A 14 -3.11 -5.55 15.72
N PRO A 15 -3.57 -6.18 16.83
CA PRO A 15 -3.11 -7.50 17.30
C PRO A 15 -3.31 -8.69 16.34
N THR A 16 -4.06 -8.51 15.25
CA THR A 16 -4.34 -9.57 14.26
C THR A 16 -3.98 -9.15 12.84
N VAL A 17 -4.08 -7.85 12.55
CA VAL A 17 -3.88 -7.27 11.22
C VAL A 17 -2.40 -6.93 10.99
N ALA A 18 -1.61 -6.82 12.06
CA ALA A 18 -0.19 -6.46 11.99
C ALA A 18 0.63 -7.33 11.03
N GLN A 19 0.41 -8.64 11.00
CA GLN A 19 1.10 -9.57 10.06
C GLN A 19 0.68 -9.38 8.60
N TRP A 20 -0.54 -8.88 8.36
CA TRP A 20 -1.12 -8.66 7.03
C TRP A 20 -1.13 -7.18 6.65
N TRP A 21 -0.33 -6.34 7.33
CA TRP A 21 -0.37 -4.88 7.19
C TRP A 21 -0.22 -4.41 5.74
N TRP A 22 0.60 -5.10 4.95
CA TRP A 22 0.85 -4.79 3.54
C TRP A 22 -0.40 -5.00 2.66
N LEU A 23 -1.33 -5.88 3.04
CA LEU A 23 -2.61 -6.04 2.32
C LEU A 23 -3.50 -4.81 2.47
N LEU A 24 -3.36 -4.02 3.54
CA LEU A 24 -4.13 -2.78 3.74
C LEU A 24 -3.82 -1.72 2.67
N LEU A 25 -2.72 -1.87 1.94
CA LEU A 25 -2.41 -1.03 0.79
C LEU A 25 -3.49 -1.12 -0.29
N ILE A 26 -4.03 -2.31 -0.55
CA ILE A 26 -5.04 -2.53 -1.60
C ILE A 26 -6.32 -1.73 -1.35
N PRO A 27 -7.01 -1.86 -0.18
CA PRO A 27 -8.21 -1.08 0.08
C PRO A 27 -7.91 0.42 0.20
N ALA A 28 -6.73 0.82 0.68
CA ALA A 28 -6.33 2.23 0.72
C ALA A 28 -6.20 2.83 -0.70
N CYS A 29 -5.47 2.15 -1.60
CA CYS A 29 -5.35 2.57 -3.00
C CYS A 29 -6.69 2.55 -3.72
N ALA A 30 -7.57 1.58 -3.42
CA ALA A 30 -8.91 1.52 -3.98
C ALA A 30 -9.76 2.72 -3.55
N ALA A 31 -9.78 3.03 -2.25
CA ALA A 31 -10.52 4.18 -1.72
C ALA A 31 -10.04 5.51 -2.32
N ILE A 32 -8.72 5.70 -2.43
CA ILE A 32 -8.13 6.89 -3.06
C ILE A 32 -8.52 6.97 -4.53
N SER A 33 -8.40 5.86 -5.27
CA SER A 33 -8.68 5.81 -6.71
C SER A 33 -10.14 6.11 -7.00
N VAL A 34 -11.07 5.51 -6.24
CA VAL A 34 -12.51 5.76 -6.35
C VAL A 34 -12.81 7.23 -6.08
N THR A 35 -12.30 7.79 -4.97
CA THR A 35 -12.56 9.18 -4.58
C THR A 35 -12.00 10.17 -5.60
N TRP A 36 -10.78 9.94 -6.07
CA TRP A 36 -10.15 10.79 -7.07
C TRP A 36 -10.87 10.74 -8.42
N LYS A 37 -11.17 9.54 -8.93
CA LYS A 37 -11.85 9.37 -10.21
C LYS A 37 -13.28 9.91 -10.20
N ALA A 38 -13.95 9.91 -9.04
CA ALA A 38 -15.30 10.46 -8.90
C ALA A 38 -15.33 11.98 -9.10
N VAL A 39 -14.28 12.68 -8.70
CA VAL A 39 -14.18 14.15 -8.83
C VAL A 39 -13.53 14.55 -10.16
N ARG A 40 -12.66 13.71 -10.71
CA ARG A 40 -11.81 14.06 -11.86
C ARG A 40 -12.40 13.69 -13.22
N LEU A 41 -13.26 12.67 -13.30
CA LEU A 41 -13.81 12.22 -14.58
C LEU A 41 -14.96 13.11 -15.05
N GLU A 42 -14.95 13.46 -16.34
CA GLU A 42 -16.03 14.21 -16.98
C GLU A 42 -17.29 13.36 -17.17
N THR A 43 -17.13 12.05 -17.39
CA THR A 43 -18.22 11.09 -17.57
C THR A 43 -17.97 9.82 -16.75
N LEU A 44 -19.05 9.16 -16.32
CA LEU A 44 -18.98 7.97 -15.45
C LEU A 44 -19.04 6.64 -16.22
N GLU A 45 -19.08 6.67 -17.55
CA GLU A 45 -19.24 5.48 -18.41
C GLU A 45 -18.17 4.41 -18.15
N HIS A 46 -16.94 4.84 -17.91
CA HIS A 46 -15.79 3.95 -17.67
C HIS A 46 -15.26 4.03 -16.23
N PHE A 47 -16.05 4.60 -15.30
CA PHE A 47 -15.63 4.91 -13.93
C PHE A 47 -14.95 3.73 -13.22
N TRP A 48 -15.62 2.57 -13.16
CA TRP A 48 -15.10 1.40 -12.44
C TRP A 48 -13.82 0.84 -13.08
N ARG A 49 -13.77 0.83 -14.42
CA ARG A 49 -12.58 0.40 -15.15
C ARG A 49 -11.40 1.29 -14.79
N GLU A 50 -11.58 2.60 -14.85
CA GLU A 50 -10.52 3.57 -14.56
C GLU A 50 -10.08 3.58 -13.10
N ALA A 51 -11.02 3.43 -12.15
CA ALA A 51 -10.71 3.33 -10.73
C ALA A 51 -9.92 2.05 -10.42
N ILE A 52 -10.29 0.90 -11.00
CA ILE A 52 -9.55 -0.36 -10.84
C ILE A 52 -8.17 -0.25 -11.48
N THR A 53 -8.07 0.28 -12.70
CA THR A 53 -6.78 0.48 -13.38
C THR A 53 -5.85 1.37 -12.56
N MET A 54 -6.35 2.48 -12.02
CA MET A 54 -5.57 3.35 -11.13
C MET A 54 -5.14 2.62 -9.85
N THR A 55 -6.05 1.87 -9.23
CA THR A 55 -5.75 1.07 -8.03
C THR A 55 -4.60 0.09 -8.28
N VAL A 56 -4.67 -0.67 -9.38
CA VAL A 56 -3.64 -1.63 -9.79
C VAL A 56 -2.30 -0.92 -10.00
N HIS A 57 -2.27 0.18 -10.74
CA HIS A 57 -1.03 0.95 -10.95
C HIS A 57 -0.44 1.46 -9.64
N SER A 58 -1.25 2.00 -8.73
CA SER A 58 -0.78 2.50 -7.43
C SER A 58 -0.21 1.38 -6.56
N VAL A 59 -0.89 0.23 -6.49
CA VAL A 59 -0.41 -0.94 -5.73
C VAL A 59 0.90 -1.46 -6.33
N LEU A 60 0.97 -1.61 -7.66
CA LEU A 60 2.19 -2.06 -8.35
C LEU A 60 3.35 -1.08 -8.17
N ALA A 61 3.10 0.23 -8.26
CA ALA A 61 4.12 1.25 -8.05
C ALA A 61 4.70 1.19 -6.63
N MET A 62 3.85 1.06 -5.62
CA MET A 62 4.28 0.92 -4.22
C MET A 62 5.06 -0.39 -4.00
N ALA A 63 4.59 -1.50 -4.56
CA ALA A 63 5.28 -2.79 -4.49
C ALA A 63 6.65 -2.75 -5.18
N ALA A 64 6.73 -2.12 -6.36
CA ALA A 64 7.97 -1.93 -7.09
C ALA A 64 8.96 -1.05 -6.31
N LEU A 65 8.49 0.01 -5.66
CA LEU A 65 9.33 0.86 -4.81
C LEU A 65 9.91 0.07 -3.62
N ALA A 66 9.08 -0.74 -2.95
CA ALA A 66 9.53 -1.60 -1.86
C ALA A 66 10.58 -2.62 -2.33
N ALA A 67 10.36 -3.24 -3.48
CA ALA A 67 11.31 -4.16 -4.09
C ALA A 67 12.63 -3.47 -4.47
N ALA A 68 12.57 -2.27 -5.06
CA ALA A 68 13.76 -1.49 -5.41
C ALA A 68 14.59 -1.14 -4.17
N LEU A 69 13.94 -0.76 -3.07
CA LEU A 69 14.62 -0.51 -1.79
C LEU A 69 15.28 -1.78 -1.26
N MET A 70 14.61 -2.94 -1.33
CA MET A 70 15.22 -4.22 -0.93
C MET A 70 16.46 -4.56 -1.77
N VAL A 71 16.41 -4.35 -3.08
CA VAL A 71 17.56 -4.56 -3.97
C VAL A 71 18.69 -3.60 -3.60
N LEU A 72 18.39 -2.32 -3.39
CA LEU A 72 19.37 -1.33 -2.96
C LEU A 72 20.08 -1.77 -1.67
N LEU A 73 19.32 -2.16 -0.65
CA LEU A 73 19.88 -2.53 0.65
C LEU A 73 20.64 -3.85 0.65
N ARG A 74 20.15 -4.87 -0.07
CA ARG A 74 20.73 -6.23 -0.02
C ARG A 74 21.77 -6.51 -1.10
N VAL A 75 21.73 -5.80 -2.21
CA VAL A 75 22.63 -6.03 -3.35
C VAL A 75 23.57 -4.87 -3.52
N VAL A 76 23.06 -3.64 -3.63
CA VAL A 76 23.89 -2.47 -3.96
C VAL A 76 24.80 -2.09 -2.80
N ILE A 77 24.27 -1.99 -1.57
CA ILE A 77 25.08 -1.59 -0.41
C ILE A 77 26.26 -2.54 -0.15
N PRO A 78 26.09 -3.88 -0.12
CA PRO A 78 27.22 -4.79 0.09
C PRO A 78 28.28 -4.79 -1.02
N LEU A 79 27.92 -4.35 -2.23
CA LEU A 79 28.86 -4.20 -3.35
C LEU A 79 29.70 -2.92 -3.24
N LEU A 80 29.30 -1.97 -2.40
CA LEU A 80 30.09 -0.76 -2.19
C LEU A 80 31.37 -1.10 -1.43
N PRO A 81 32.54 -0.58 -1.85
CA PRO A 81 33.77 -0.76 -1.12
C PRO A 81 33.63 -0.18 0.29
N THR A 82 33.70 -1.04 1.30
CA THR A 82 33.88 -0.61 2.68
C THR A 82 35.33 -0.14 2.87
N PRO A 83 35.61 1.02 3.51
CA PRO A 83 36.96 1.37 3.91
C PRO A 83 37.54 0.37 4.92
#